data_AF-A0A2E6KK79-F1
#
_entry.id   AF-A0A2E6KK79-F1
#
_cell.length_a   1.000
_cell.length_b   1.000
_cell.length_c   1.000
_cell.angle_alpha   90.00
_cell.angle_beta   90.00
_cell.angle_gamma   90.00
#
_symmetry.space_group_name_H-M   'P 1'
#
loop_
_entity.id
_entity.type
_entity.pdbx_description
1 polymer ?
#
loop_
_entity_poly.entity_id
_entity_poly.type
_entity_poly.pdbx_seq_one_letter_code
_entity_poly.pdbx_strand_id
1 'polypeptide(L)'
;MTQRNDFNGLSDQDILNNFDQNVWDNERLATAIRQEQSAPAIVLLKQEGFQLDPDIMIGDKNILMAAIDWEMHDVIELIFQQPKNILKRLLTFKNIHEECVFTSTINKNDVETMRLISQSDITPTIPTDDLEKLSRSSIDLVREASWNSDFMSRTVFSDLHFYFGYIHRETQNILTNSIKHQKWDNAKFFINHEAFDQSQSLATINKAIGLAKKYASKNDDASNVLEMLKTKKKAFKNQRTNKKILKP
;
A
#
# COMPACT_ATOMS: atom_id res chain seq x y z
N MET A 1 7.19 -26.38 -15.99
CA MET A 1 8.09 -26.26 -17.15
C MET A 1 8.01 -24.83 -17.62
N THR A 2 9.06 -24.06 -17.37
CA THR A 2 9.21 -22.68 -17.83
C THR A 2 9.63 -22.73 -19.29
N GLN A 3 8.85 -22.14 -20.20
CA GLN A 3 9.37 -21.82 -21.54
C GLN A 3 10.45 -20.76 -21.33
N ARG A 4 11.71 -21.18 -21.37
CA ARG A 4 12.82 -20.30 -21.67
C ARG A 4 12.59 -19.83 -23.10
N ASN A 5 12.82 -18.54 -23.37
CA ASN A 5 13.03 -18.09 -24.73
C ASN A 5 14.26 -18.84 -25.22
N ASP A 6 14.03 -19.91 -25.97
CA ASP A 6 15.08 -20.64 -26.63
C ASP A 6 15.58 -19.72 -27.75
N PHE A 7 16.70 -19.03 -27.53
CA PHE A 7 17.49 -18.35 -28.57
C PHE A 7 18.09 -19.35 -29.59
N ASN A 8 17.50 -20.55 -29.71
CA ASN A 8 17.90 -21.58 -30.63
C ASN A 8 17.58 -21.12 -32.06
N GLY A 9 18.60 -20.69 -32.80
CA GLY A 9 18.50 -20.36 -34.22
C GLY A 9 18.81 -18.90 -34.60
N LEU A 10 19.11 -18.03 -33.64
CA LEU A 10 19.60 -16.68 -33.91
C LEU A 10 21.14 -16.66 -33.93
N SER A 11 21.73 -15.83 -34.80
CA SER A 11 23.18 -15.64 -34.78
C SER A 11 23.59 -14.82 -33.56
N ASP A 12 24.82 -14.97 -33.08
CA ASP A 12 25.35 -14.18 -31.95
C ASP A 12 25.20 -12.66 -32.19
N GLN A 13 25.30 -12.21 -33.44
CA GLN A 13 25.10 -10.81 -33.82
C GLN A 13 23.63 -10.38 -33.70
N ASP A 14 22.68 -11.24 -34.03
CA ASP A 14 21.25 -10.96 -33.84
C ASP A 14 20.90 -10.90 -32.36
N ILE A 15 21.54 -11.73 -31.53
CA ILE A 15 21.39 -11.69 -30.07
C ILE A 15 21.93 -10.36 -29.52
N LEU A 16 23.12 -9.93 -29.96
CA LEU A 16 23.72 -8.65 -29.54
C LEU A 16 22.89 -7.44 -30.00
N ASN A 17 22.45 -7.41 -31.25
CA ASN A 17 21.63 -6.31 -31.78
C ASN A 17 20.28 -6.20 -31.05
N ASN A 18 19.64 -7.34 -30.75
CA ASN A 18 18.38 -7.36 -29.99
C ASN A 18 18.60 -6.91 -28.53
N PHE A 19 19.75 -7.25 -27.94
CA PHE A 19 20.11 -6.80 -26.60
C PHE A 19 20.31 -5.27 -26.56
N ASP A 20 21.14 -4.72 -27.45
CA ASP A 20 21.44 -3.29 -27.52
C ASP A 20 20.17 -2.47 -27.79
N GLN A 21 19.29 -2.96 -28.68
CA GLN A 21 18.01 -2.33 -28.98
C GLN A 21 17.09 -2.32 -27.75
N ASN A 22 17.03 -3.41 -26.97
CA ASN A 22 16.20 -3.45 -25.77
C ASN A 22 16.72 -2.51 -24.67
N VAL A 23 18.04 -2.40 -24.50
CA VAL A 23 18.64 -1.42 -23.57
C VAL A 23 18.25 0.00 -23.99
N TRP A 24 18.44 0.32 -25.26
CA TRP A 24 18.10 1.63 -25.82
C TRP A 24 16.61 1.97 -25.68
N ASP A 25 15.71 1.03 -25.95
CA ASP A 25 14.26 1.26 -25.84
C ASP A 25 13.82 1.47 -24.38
N ASN A 26 14.47 0.80 -23.42
CA ASN A 26 14.25 1.08 -22.00
C ASN A 26 14.71 2.51 -21.64
N GLU A 27 15.88 2.97 -22.09
CA GLU A 27 16.33 4.36 -21.87
C GLU A 27 15.37 5.40 -22.45
N ARG A 28 14.80 5.12 -23.63
CA ARG A 28 13.76 5.96 -24.25
C ARG A 28 12.47 5.95 -23.44
N LEU A 29 12.06 4.80 -22.90
CA LEU A 29 10.90 4.70 -22.02
C LEU A 29 11.10 5.55 -20.77
N ALA A 30 12.25 5.44 -20.11
CA ALA A 30 12.56 6.23 -18.92
C ALA A 30 12.58 7.74 -19.23
N THR A 31 13.09 8.12 -20.41
CA THR A 31 13.06 9.52 -20.87
C THR A 31 11.64 10.01 -21.13
N ALA A 32 10.80 9.20 -21.78
CA ALA A 32 9.40 9.53 -22.05
C ALA A 32 8.62 9.73 -20.75
N ILE A 33 8.77 8.83 -19.77
CA ILE A 33 8.14 8.96 -18.45
C ILE A 33 8.67 10.19 -17.70
N ARG A 34 9.99 10.44 -17.73
CA ARG A 34 10.61 11.63 -17.10
C ARG A 34 10.08 12.94 -17.68
N GLN A 35 9.72 12.94 -18.96
CA GLN A 35 9.16 14.09 -19.66
C GLN A 35 7.62 14.08 -19.68
N GLU A 36 6.98 13.21 -18.90
CA GLU A 36 5.53 13.09 -18.76
C GLU A 36 4.83 12.80 -20.12
N GLN A 37 5.53 12.16 -21.06
CA GLN A 37 5.03 11.86 -22.39
C GLN A 37 4.37 10.48 -22.44
N SER A 38 3.08 10.41 -22.12
CA SER A 38 2.33 9.15 -22.09
C SER A 38 2.29 8.43 -23.44
N ALA A 39 2.03 9.14 -24.54
CA ALA A 39 1.90 8.49 -25.85
C ALA A 39 3.19 7.76 -26.31
N PRO A 40 4.39 8.37 -26.27
CA PRO A 40 5.64 7.66 -26.52
C PRO A 40 5.90 6.48 -25.57
N ALA A 41 5.62 6.64 -24.28
CA ALA A 41 5.78 5.55 -23.30
C ALA A 41 4.86 4.36 -23.61
N ILE A 42 3.59 4.62 -23.97
CA ILE A 42 2.62 3.62 -24.39
C ILE A 42 3.08 2.89 -25.66
N VAL A 43 3.60 3.63 -26.66
CA VAL A 43 4.10 3.04 -27.91
C VAL A 43 5.24 2.05 -27.63
N LEU A 44 6.20 2.43 -26.77
CA LEU A 44 7.32 1.57 -26.39
C LEU A 44 6.85 0.33 -25.62
N LEU A 45 5.97 0.50 -24.62
CA LEU A 45 5.45 -0.62 -23.82
C LEU A 45 4.62 -1.63 -24.63
N LYS A 46 4.06 -1.21 -25.76
CA LYS A 46 3.29 -2.07 -26.69
C LYS A 46 4.11 -2.63 -27.84
N GLN A 47 5.39 -2.26 -27.95
CA GLN A 47 6.25 -2.73 -29.03
C GLN A 47 6.49 -4.23 -28.91
N GLU A 48 6.37 -4.95 -30.03
CA GLU A 48 6.59 -6.40 -30.06
C GLU A 48 8.02 -6.74 -29.64
N GLY A 49 8.16 -7.71 -28.74
CA GLY A 49 9.46 -8.14 -28.22
C GLY A 49 10.09 -7.21 -27.18
N PHE A 50 9.47 -6.07 -26.85
CA PHE A 50 9.96 -5.19 -25.79
C PHE A 50 9.94 -5.90 -24.44
N GLN A 51 11.07 -5.87 -23.74
CA GLN A 51 11.21 -6.40 -22.40
C GLN A 51 11.58 -5.28 -21.45
N LEU A 52 10.63 -4.96 -20.57
CA LEU A 52 10.83 -3.96 -19.54
C LEU A 52 11.94 -4.38 -18.57
N ASP A 53 12.99 -3.58 -18.50
CA ASP A 53 14.03 -3.69 -17.49
C ASP A 53 13.53 -3.05 -16.18
N PRO A 54 13.32 -3.82 -15.10
CA PRO A 54 12.83 -3.27 -13.84
C PRO A 54 13.92 -2.50 -13.07
N ASP A 55 15.18 -2.56 -13.51
CA ASP A 55 16.30 -1.84 -12.89
C ASP A 55 16.52 -0.44 -13.48
N ILE A 56 15.74 -0.06 -14.49
CA ILE A 56 15.84 1.29 -15.04
C ILE A 56 15.21 2.32 -14.10
N MET A 57 15.96 3.41 -13.90
CA MET A 57 15.68 4.42 -12.87
C MET A 57 15.44 5.81 -13.48
N ILE A 58 14.54 6.56 -12.86
CA ILE A 58 14.30 7.98 -13.13
C ILE A 58 14.61 8.74 -11.84
N GLY A 59 15.83 9.27 -11.75
CA GLY A 59 16.36 9.77 -10.48
C GLY A 59 16.59 8.61 -9.52
N ASP A 60 16.00 8.68 -8.33
CA ASP A 60 16.04 7.61 -7.32
C ASP A 60 14.83 6.66 -7.38
N LYS A 61 13.89 6.90 -8.30
CA LYS A 61 12.64 6.13 -8.44
C LYS A 61 12.73 5.13 -9.58
N ASN A 62 12.08 3.98 -9.42
CA ASN A 62 11.83 3.11 -10.56
C ASN A 62 10.76 3.72 -11.47
N ILE A 63 10.62 3.18 -12.68
CA ILE A 63 9.65 3.65 -13.67
C ILE A 63 8.19 3.63 -13.22
N LEU A 64 7.77 2.68 -12.38
CA LEU A 64 6.39 2.58 -11.89
C LEU A 64 6.10 3.70 -10.88
N MET A 65 7.02 3.92 -9.93
CA MET A 65 6.92 5.03 -8.97
C MET A 65 6.85 6.39 -9.71
N ALA A 66 7.71 6.59 -10.71
CA ALA A 66 7.69 7.79 -11.52
C ALA A 66 6.36 7.96 -12.30
N ALA A 67 5.88 6.89 -12.95
CA ALA A 67 4.60 6.95 -13.67
C ALA A 67 3.41 7.29 -12.75
N ILE A 68 3.41 6.80 -11.50
CA ILE A 68 2.41 7.16 -10.48
C ILE A 68 2.53 8.63 -10.08
N ASP A 69 3.75 9.11 -9.84
CA ASP A 69 3.97 10.50 -9.45
C ASP A 69 3.56 11.49 -10.54
N TRP A 70 3.61 11.06 -11.80
CA TRP A 70 3.16 11.82 -12.98
C TRP A 70 1.74 11.46 -13.42
N GLU A 71 1.00 10.66 -12.65
CA GLU A 71 -0.42 10.33 -12.90
C GLU A 71 -0.66 9.73 -14.31
N MET A 72 0.31 8.96 -14.81
CA MET A 72 0.29 8.40 -16.17
C MET A 72 -0.51 7.08 -16.21
N HIS A 73 -1.82 7.13 -15.93
CA HIS A 73 -2.67 5.94 -15.70
C HIS A 73 -2.55 4.86 -16.79
N ASP A 74 -2.62 5.20 -18.07
CA ASP A 74 -2.49 4.22 -19.16
C ASP A 74 -1.11 3.52 -19.18
N VAL A 75 -0.05 4.25 -18.81
CA VAL A 75 1.30 3.70 -18.69
C VAL A 75 1.38 2.76 -17.48
N ILE A 76 0.77 3.14 -16.36
CA ILE A 76 0.70 2.32 -15.15
C ILE A 76 0.00 0.99 -15.48
N GLU A 77 -1.16 1.03 -16.13
CA GLU A 77 -1.88 -0.18 -16.54
C GLU A 77 -1.03 -1.13 -17.40
N LEU A 78 -0.28 -0.59 -18.36
CA LEU A 78 0.63 -1.37 -19.20
C LEU A 78 1.82 -1.95 -18.43
N ILE A 79 2.32 -1.24 -17.41
CA ILE A 79 3.35 -1.77 -16.50
C ILE A 79 2.79 -2.92 -15.65
N PHE A 80 1.52 -2.86 -15.22
CA PHE A 80 0.88 -3.95 -14.49
C PHE A 80 0.61 -5.21 -15.33
N GLN A 81 0.61 -5.08 -16.66
CA GLN A 81 0.50 -6.21 -17.60
C GLN A 81 1.83 -6.96 -17.81
N GLN A 82 2.94 -6.46 -17.25
CA GLN A 82 4.26 -7.06 -17.42
C GLN A 82 4.38 -8.40 -16.68
N PRO A 83 5.33 -9.28 -17.08
CA PRO A 83 5.54 -10.55 -16.41
C PRO A 83 5.69 -10.40 -14.88
N LYS A 84 5.09 -11.33 -14.10
CA LYS A 84 5.02 -11.24 -12.63
C LYS A 84 6.38 -11.02 -11.95
N ASN A 85 7.48 -11.52 -12.53
CA ASN A 85 8.83 -11.30 -12.00
C ASN A 85 9.30 -9.85 -12.14
N ILE A 86 8.96 -9.18 -13.25
CA ILE A 86 9.25 -7.75 -13.48
C ILE A 86 8.41 -6.91 -12.52
N LEU A 87 7.11 -7.16 -12.48
CA LEU A 87 6.19 -6.45 -11.58
C LEU A 87 6.59 -6.60 -10.11
N LYS A 88 6.98 -7.80 -9.68
CA LYS A 88 7.47 -8.03 -8.31
C LYS A 88 8.69 -7.19 -7.98
N ARG A 89 9.66 -7.07 -8.90
CA ARG A 89 10.84 -6.21 -8.68
C ARG A 89 10.44 -4.74 -8.55
N LEU A 90 9.57 -4.24 -9.43
CA LEU A 90 9.07 -2.87 -9.37
C LEU A 90 8.28 -2.58 -8.07
N LEU A 91 7.39 -3.48 -7.65
CA LEU A 91 6.54 -3.29 -6.45
C LEU A 91 7.31 -3.42 -5.13
N THR A 92 8.40 -4.18 -5.11
CA THR A 92 9.23 -4.39 -3.91
C THR A 92 10.43 -3.45 -3.80
N PHE A 93 10.68 -2.66 -4.85
CA PHE A 93 11.73 -1.66 -4.87
C PHE A 93 11.50 -0.59 -3.80
N LYS A 94 12.62 -0.11 -3.24
CA LYS A 94 12.68 1.05 -2.36
C LYS A 94 13.74 2.02 -2.85
N ASN A 95 13.41 3.31 -2.90
CA ASN A 95 14.38 4.34 -3.24
C ASN A 95 15.32 4.65 -2.07
N ILE A 96 16.22 5.61 -2.28
CA ILE A 96 17.20 6.07 -1.28
C ILE A 96 16.55 6.69 -0.03
N HIS A 97 15.28 7.05 -0.12
CA HIS A 97 14.46 7.59 0.97
C HIS A 97 13.59 6.53 1.65
N GLU A 98 13.81 5.24 1.34
CA GLU A 98 13.00 4.10 1.78
C GLU A 98 11.53 4.15 1.34
N GLU A 99 11.20 5.04 0.39
CA GLU A 99 9.89 5.13 -0.24
C GLU A 99 9.73 4.00 -1.27
N CYS A 100 8.52 3.52 -1.40
CA CYS A 100 8.16 2.44 -2.32
C CYS A 100 6.96 2.86 -3.17
N VAL A 101 6.51 1.96 -4.06
CA VAL A 101 5.32 2.19 -4.90
C VAL A 101 4.10 2.59 -4.05
N PHE A 102 3.90 1.98 -2.87
CA PHE A 102 2.82 2.36 -1.96
C PHE A 102 2.91 3.82 -1.51
N THR A 103 4.12 4.31 -1.23
CA THR A 103 4.34 5.69 -0.80
C THR A 103 3.82 6.66 -1.85
N SER A 104 4.23 6.47 -3.11
CA SER A 104 3.74 7.27 -4.24
C SER A 104 2.23 7.16 -4.42
N THR A 105 1.67 5.95 -4.43
CA THR A 105 0.23 5.71 -4.58
C THR A 105 -0.58 6.41 -3.49
N ILE A 106 -0.12 6.37 -2.23
CA ILE A 106 -0.79 7.02 -1.09
C ILE A 106 -0.68 8.53 -1.18
N ASN A 107 0.50 9.07 -1.50
CA ASN A 107 0.73 10.51 -1.64
C ASN A 107 -0.14 11.11 -2.75
N LYS A 108 -0.36 10.35 -3.84
CA LYS A 108 -1.21 10.75 -4.96
C LYS A 108 -2.70 10.46 -4.75
N ASN A 109 -3.05 9.73 -3.69
CA ASN A 109 -4.41 9.23 -3.48
C ASN A 109 -4.95 8.49 -4.72
N ASP A 110 -4.09 7.71 -5.37
CA ASP A 110 -4.41 7.00 -6.62
C ASP A 110 -5.12 5.66 -6.32
N VAL A 111 -6.44 5.71 -6.37
CA VAL A 111 -7.34 4.59 -6.03
C VAL A 111 -7.20 3.44 -7.03
N GLU A 112 -7.06 3.73 -8.32
CA GLU A 112 -6.97 2.71 -9.36
C GLU A 112 -5.64 1.96 -9.28
N THR A 113 -4.53 2.68 -9.07
CA THR A 113 -3.24 2.01 -8.84
C THR A 113 -3.26 1.18 -7.57
N MET A 114 -3.87 1.65 -6.47
CA MET A 114 -4.01 0.84 -5.24
C MET A 114 -4.79 -0.46 -5.51
N ARG A 115 -5.85 -0.39 -6.32
CA ARG A 115 -6.61 -1.56 -6.75
C ARG A 115 -5.75 -2.54 -7.54
N LEU A 116 -5.00 -2.04 -8.53
CA LEU A 116 -4.08 -2.87 -9.35
C LEU A 116 -3.03 -3.56 -8.49
N ILE A 117 -2.44 -2.85 -7.52
CA ILE A 117 -1.50 -3.40 -6.56
C ILE A 117 -2.15 -4.54 -5.75
N SER A 118 -3.33 -4.30 -5.18
CA SER A 118 -4.06 -5.29 -4.39
C SER A 118 -4.44 -6.54 -5.19
N GLN A 119 -4.68 -6.40 -6.49
CA GLN A 119 -5.01 -7.52 -7.40
C GLN A 119 -3.79 -8.29 -7.92
N SER A 120 -2.57 -7.80 -7.71
CA SER A 120 -1.36 -8.36 -8.34
C SER A 120 -0.86 -9.68 -7.73
N ASP A 121 -1.51 -10.21 -6.68
CA ASP A 121 -1.03 -11.30 -5.80
C ASP A 121 0.36 -11.05 -5.16
N ILE A 122 0.97 -9.89 -5.40
CA ILE A 122 2.26 -9.51 -4.84
C ILE A 122 1.94 -8.74 -3.57
N THR A 123 2.43 -9.24 -2.43
CA THR A 123 2.28 -8.57 -1.13
C THR A 123 3.56 -7.78 -0.83
N PRO A 124 3.71 -6.53 -1.27
CA PRO A 124 4.80 -5.71 -0.81
C PRO A 124 4.58 -5.31 0.65
N THR A 125 5.68 -5.05 1.35
CA THR A 125 5.62 -4.59 2.73
C THR A 125 5.34 -3.09 2.75
N ILE A 126 4.20 -2.69 3.28
CA ILE A 126 3.87 -1.27 3.45
C ILE A 126 4.69 -0.72 4.64
N PRO A 127 5.47 0.36 4.47
CA PRO A 127 6.14 1.04 5.57
C PRO A 127 5.14 1.53 6.63
N THR A 128 5.59 1.57 7.89
CA THR A 128 4.75 1.97 9.03
C THR A 128 4.20 3.39 8.88
N ASP A 129 5.03 4.33 8.41
CA ASP A 129 4.63 5.73 8.21
C ASP A 129 3.58 5.87 7.10
N ASP A 130 3.67 5.03 6.06
CA ASP A 130 2.71 5.01 4.97
C ASP A 130 1.38 4.38 5.39
N LEU A 131 1.39 3.37 6.28
CA LEU A 131 0.17 2.85 6.90
C LEU A 131 -0.55 3.94 7.71
N GLU A 132 0.19 4.80 8.41
CA GLU A 132 -0.38 5.95 9.13
C GLU A 132 -1.00 6.97 8.17
N LYS A 133 -0.32 7.29 7.06
CA LYS A 133 -0.85 8.18 6.04
C LYS A 133 -2.11 7.59 5.41
N LEU A 134 -2.06 6.32 4.99
CA LEU A 134 -3.18 5.59 4.37
C LEU A 134 -4.42 5.60 5.26
N SER A 135 -4.29 5.37 6.57
CA SER A 135 -5.45 5.37 7.48
C SER A 135 -6.16 6.74 7.58
N ARG A 136 -5.52 7.81 7.07
CA ARG A 136 -6.04 9.19 7.02
C ARG A 136 -6.37 9.67 5.62
N SER A 137 -6.10 8.88 4.60
CA SER A 137 -6.44 9.16 3.20
C SER A 137 -7.94 9.07 2.94
N SER A 138 -8.34 9.22 1.66
CA SER A 138 -9.73 9.02 1.24
C SER A 138 -10.22 7.62 1.59
N ILE A 139 -11.53 7.50 1.86
CA ILE A 139 -12.14 6.20 2.17
C ILE A 139 -12.03 5.23 0.99
N ASP A 140 -12.07 5.73 -0.24
CA ASP A 140 -11.97 4.90 -1.44
C ASP A 140 -10.59 4.26 -1.55
N LEU A 141 -9.52 5.04 -1.35
CA LEU A 141 -8.16 4.49 -1.29
C LEU A 141 -8.00 3.47 -0.16
N VAL A 142 -8.57 3.76 1.01
CA VAL A 142 -8.54 2.84 2.14
C VAL A 142 -9.26 1.53 1.81
N ARG A 143 -10.37 1.56 1.09
CA ARG A 143 -11.11 0.34 0.71
C ARG A 143 -10.37 -0.55 -0.27
N GLU A 144 -9.61 0.04 -1.18
CA GLU A 144 -8.85 -0.73 -2.17
C GLU A 144 -7.59 -1.39 -1.61
N ALA A 145 -7.08 -0.92 -0.47
CA ALA A 145 -5.90 -1.52 0.16
C ALA A 145 -6.19 -2.94 0.69
N SER A 146 -5.26 -3.86 0.47
CA SER A 146 -5.34 -5.25 0.93
C SER A 146 -5.07 -5.37 2.44
N TRP A 147 -6.09 -5.17 3.26
CA TRP A 147 -5.97 -5.25 4.72
C TRP A 147 -5.91 -6.68 5.23
N ASN A 148 -4.88 -7.00 6.01
CA ASN A 148 -4.75 -8.25 6.75
C ASN A 148 -4.60 -8.00 8.25
N SER A 149 -4.60 -9.08 9.04
CA SER A 149 -4.48 -8.99 10.51
C SER A 149 -3.17 -8.36 10.98
N ASP A 150 -2.08 -8.55 10.22
CA ASP A 150 -0.78 -7.94 10.54
C ASP A 150 -0.87 -6.40 10.43
N PHE A 151 -1.34 -5.89 9.28
CA PHE A 151 -1.52 -4.45 9.08
C PHE A 151 -2.48 -3.82 10.10
N MET A 152 -3.57 -4.51 10.43
CA MET A 152 -4.57 -4.02 11.38
C MET A 152 -4.08 -3.97 12.84
N SER A 153 -3.19 -4.88 13.23
CA SER A 153 -2.58 -4.92 14.55
C SER A 153 -1.31 -4.05 14.66
N ARG A 154 -0.69 -3.73 13.52
CA ARG A 154 0.54 -2.95 13.48
C ARG A 154 0.33 -1.61 14.16
N THR A 155 1.22 -1.32 15.10
CA THR A 155 1.19 -0.09 15.87
C THR A 155 2.24 0.85 15.30
N VAL A 156 1.78 2.02 14.85
CA VAL A 156 2.59 3.12 14.36
C VAL A 156 3.01 3.98 15.56
N PHE A 157 4.24 4.48 15.56
CA PHE A 157 4.72 5.43 16.56
C PHE A 157 4.47 6.84 16.03
N SER A 158 3.39 7.49 16.48
CA SER A 158 2.92 8.72 15.82
C SER A 158 3.56 9.99 16.35
N ASP A 159 4.16 9.99 17.56
CA ASP A 159 4.63 11.24 18.16
C ASP A 159 5.86 11.03 19.05
N LEU A 160 6.94 11.75 18.74
CA LEU A 160 8.07 12.00 19.62
C LEU A 160 7.79 13.31 20.37
N HIS A 161 7.11 13.22 21.51
CA HIS A 161 7.00 14.38 22.39
C HIS A 161 8.21 14.42 23.31
N PHE A 162 9.05 15.45 23.12
CA PHE A 162 10.12 15.80 24.06
C PHE A 162 9.54 16.65 25.18
N TYR A 163 9.22 16.02 26.31
CA TYR A 163 8.90 16.74 27.55
C TYR A 163 9.97 16.42 28.59
N PHE A 164 10.70 17.45 29.04
CA PHE A 164 11.64 17.36 30.17
C PHE A 164 12.64 16.18 30.10
N GLY A 165 13.18 15.86 28.91
CA GLY A 165 14.13 14.77 28.72
C GLY A 165 13.51 13.36 28.67
N TYR A 166 12.19 13.22 28.77
CA TYR A 166 11.48 11.97 28.55
C TYR A 166 10.94 11.86 27.12
N ILE A 167 11.17 10.71 26.51
CA ILE A 167 10.57 10.34 25.21
C ILE A 167 9.19 9.76 25.49
N HIS A 168 8.14 10.57 25.35
CA HIS A 168 6.77 10.05 25.38
C HIS A 168 6.38 9.58 23.98
N ARG A 169 6.33 8.26 23.77
CA ARG A 169 5.87 7.65 22.51
C ARG A 169 4.39 7.34 22.60
N GLU A 170 3.58 8.03 21.81
CA GLU A 170 2.22 7.55 21.61
C GLU A 170 2.21 6.50 20.51
N THR A 171 1.84 5.27 20.88
CA THR A 171 1.67 4.17 19.93
C THR A 171 0.21 4.17 19.45
N GLN A 172 -0.02 4.31 18.15
CA GLN A 172 -1.35 4.31 17.55
C GLN A 172 -1.44 3.24 16.47
N ASN A 173 -2.45 2.39 16.53
CA ASN A 173 -2.79 1.57 15.37
C ASN A 173 -3.65 2.36 14.39
N ILE A 174 -3.87 1.81 13.20
CA ILE A 174 -4.65 2.44 12.13
C ILE A 174 -6.03 2.92 12.59
N LEU A 175 -6.74 2.15 13.43
CA LEU A 175 -8.06 2.54 13.94
C LEU A 175 -7.95 3.78 14.84
N THR A 176 -7.05 3.76 15.81
CA THR A 176 -6.88 4.90 16.73
C THR A 176 -6.41 6.15 16.01
N ASN A 177 -5.60 5.99 14.96
CA ASN A 177 -5.14 7.08 14.12
C ASN A 177 -6.31 7.68 13.31
N SER A 178 -7.15 6.85 12.68
CA SER A 178 -8.36 7.34 12.00
C SER A 178 -9.30 8.10 12.96
N ILE A 179 -9.48 7.62 14.20
CA ILE A 179 -10.29 8.31 15.21
C ILE A 179 -9.66 9.65 15.63
N LYS A 180 -8.36 9.69 15.93
CA LYS A 180 -7.64 10.93 16.31
C LYS A 180 -7.77 12.01 15.25
N HIS A 181 -7.70 11.60 13.98
CA HIS A 181 -7.83 12.49 12.83
C HIS A 181 -9.27 12.65 12.33
N GLN A 182 -10.26 12.16 13.09
CA GLN A 182 -11.69 12.32 12.79
C GLN A 182 -12.09 11.77 11.40
N LYS A 183 -11.39 10.73 10.94
CA LYS A 183 -11.67 9.98 9.71
C LYS A 183 -12.69 8.90 10.02
N TRP A 184 -13.92 9.33 10.31
CA TRP A 184 -14.95 8.47 10.87
C TRP A 184 -15.34 7.33 9.94
N ASP A 185 -15.42 7.56 8.64
CA ASP A 185 -15.75 6.50 7.68
C ASP A 185 -14.66 5.44 7.59
N ASN A 186 -13.38 5.86 7.64
CA ASN A 186 -12.24 4.93 7.73
C ASN A 186 -12.32 4.13 9.04
N ALA A 187 -12.63 4.78 10.17
CA ALA A 187 -12.79 4.09 11.45
C ALA A 187 -13.95 3.07 11.43
N LYS A 188 -15.11 3.44 10.89
CA LYS A 188 -16.27 2.54 10.71
C LYS A 188 -15.90 1.35 9.82
N PHE A 189 -15.20 1.60 8.71
CA PHE A 189 -14.69 0.56 7.82
C PHE A 189 -13.78 -0.41 8.58
N PHE A 190 -12.76 0.09 9.29
CA PHE A 190 -11.84 -0.77 10.04
C PHE A 190 -12.52 -1.58 11.14
N ILE A 191 -13.51 -1.02 11.83
CA ILE A 191 -14.26 -1.76 12.86
C ILE A 191 -15.06 -2.93 12.26
N ASN A 192 -15.59 -2.74 11.05
CA ASN A 192 -16.40 -3.75 10.36
C ASN A 192 -15.57 -4.76 9.55
N HIS A 193 -14.30 -4.46 9.27
CA HIS A 193 -13.41 -5.31 8.51
C HIS A 193 -13.16 -6.65 9.22
N GLU A 194 -13.13 -7.77 8.48
CA GLU A 194 -12.97 -9.12 9.06
C GLU A 194 -11.65 -9.29 9.84
N ALA A 195 -10.57 -8.72 9.32
CA ALA A 195 -9.25 -8.75 9.94
C ALA A 195 -9.23 -8.09 11.34
N PHE A 196 -10.18 -7.19 11.63
CA PHE A 196 -10.29 -6.53 12.93
C PHE A 196 -10.51 -7.52 14.07
N ASP A 197 -11.41 -8.49 13.88
CA ASP A 197 -11.74 -9.44 14.95
C ASP A 197 -10.58 -10.40 15.24
N GLN A 198 -9.69 -10.61 14.26
CA GLN A 198 -8.50 -11.46 14.38
C GLN A 198 -7.31 -10.71 14.99
N SER A 199 -7.21 -9.40 14.79
CA SER A 199 -5.99 -8.63 15.04
C SER A 199 -6.02 -7.80 16.32
N GLN A 200 -7.20 -7.49 16.87
CA GLN A 200 -7.30 -6.49 17.93
C GLN A 200 -7.22 -7.07 19.33
N SER A 201 -6.48 -6.37 20.20
CA SER A 201 -6.46 -6.62 21.63
C SER A 201 -7.57 -5.84 22.35
N LEU A 202 -8.00 -6.33 23.51
CA LEU A 202 -8.92 -5.58 24.38
C LEU A 202 -8.35 -4.22 24.80
N ALA A 203 -7.03 -4.10 24.93
CA ALA A 203 -6.36 -2.84 25.23
C ALA A 203 -6.53 -1.84 24.08
N THR A 204 -6.39 -2.29 22.84
CA THR A 204 -6.57 -1.47 21.64
C THR A 204 -8.00 -0.97 21.49
N ILE A 205 -8.98 -1.86 21.69
CA ILE A 205 -10.40 -1.49 21.67
C ILE A 205 -10.70 -0.46 22.77
N ASN A 206 -10.18 -0.64 23.98
CA ASN A 206 -10.35 0.33 25.07
C ASN A 206 -9.73 1.69 24.75
N LYS A 207 -8.54 1.71 24.12
CA LYS A 207 -7.90 2.95 23.68
C LYS A 207 -8.76 3.68 22.65
N ALA A 208 -9.26 2.97 21.64
CA ALA A 208 -10.16 3.52 20.62
C ALA A 208 -11.46 4.07 21.24
N ILE A 209 -12.06 3.35 22.21
CA ILE A 209 -13.24 3.83 22.96
C ILE A 209 -12.94 5.14 23.70
N GLY A 210 -11.78 5.22 24.38
CA GLY A 210 -11.36 6.42 25.09
C GLY A 210 -11.24 7.63 24.16
N LEU A 211 -10.64 7.43 22.99
CA LEU A 211 -10.53 8.47 21.96
C LEU A 211 -11.90 8.86 21.39
N ALA A 212 -12.72 7.90 20.96
CA ALA A 212 -14.05 8.19 20.39
C ALA A 212 -14.95 8.94 21.39
N LYS A 213 -14.91 8.57 22.68
CA LYS A 213 -15.66 9.25 23.74
C LYS A 213 -15.31 10.74 23.88
N LYS A 214 -14.04 11.12 23.63
CA LYS A 214 -13.59 12.52 23.67
C LYS A 214 -14.32 13.39 22.63
N TYR A 215 -14.69 12.80 21.49
CA TYR A 215 -15.32 13.50 20.37
C TYR A 215 -16.85 13.31 20.31
N ALA A 216 -17.39 12.24 20.91
CA ALA A 216 -18.80 11.86 20.83
C ALA A 216 -19.79 12.95 21.29
N SER A 217 -19.42 13.80 22.25
CA SER A 217 -20.31 14.88 22.72
C SER A 217 -20.54 16.00 21.70
N LYS A 218 -19.79 16.03 20.60
CA LYS A 218 -19.80 17.09 19.60
C LYS A 218 -19.95 16.59 18.16
N ASN A 219 -20.03 15.28 17.96
CA ASN A 219 -20.01 14.68 16.63
C ASN A 219 -20.78 13.35 16.62
N ASP A 220 -21.83 13.26 15.80
CA ASP A 220 -22.69 12.08 15.71
C ASP A 220 -21.96 10.86 15.14
N ASP A 221 -21.04 11.06 14.19
CA ASP A 221 -20.21 9.98 13.66
C ASP A 221 -19.26 9.42 14.72
N ALA A 222 -18.72 10.27 15.58
CA ALA A 222 -17.92 9.83 16.73
C ALA A 222 -18.76 9.03 17.73
N SER A 223 -20.02 9.41 17.95
CA SER A 223 -20.97 8.65 18.76
C SER A 223 -21.29 7.29 18.14
N ASN A 224 -21.51 7.23 16.82
CA ASN A 224 -21.73 5.98 16.09
C ASN A 224 -20.52 5.04 16.21
N VAL A 225 -19.31 5.55 15.97
CA VAL A 225 -18.06 4.79 16.14
C VAL A 225 -17.90 4.29 17.58
N LEU A 226 -18.21 5.11 18.58
CA LEU A 226 -18.17 4.72 19.99
C LEU A 226 -19.09 3.53 20.29
N GLU A 227 -20.33 3.55 19.81
CA GLU A 227 -21.29 2.47 20.02
C GLU A 227 -20.88 1.18 19.29
N MET A 228 -20.35 1.29 18.07
CA MET A 228 -19.78 0.14 17.34
C MET A 228 -18.64 -0.52 18.13
N LEU A 229 -17.72 0.29 18.70
CA LEU A 229 -16.61 -0.22 19.50
C LEU A 229 -17.07 -0.88 20.81
N LYS A 230 -18.09 -0.32 21.48
CA LYS A 230 -18.68 -0.94 22.69
C LYS A 230 -19.30 -2.30 22.35
N THR A 231 -19.97 -2.40 21.21
CA THR A 231 -20.56 -3.65 20.71
C THR A 231 -19.47 -4.70 20.46
N LYS A 232 -18.41 -4.34 19.72
CA LYS A 232 -17.25 -5.22 19.49
C LYS A 232 -16.58 -5.64 20.80
N LYS A 233 -16.39 -4.72 21.76
CA LYS A 233 -15.84 -5.03 23.09
C LYS A 233 -16.67 -6.09 23.83
N LYS A 234 -18.00 -6.00 23.78
CA LYS A 234 -18.90 -6.98 24.41
C LYS A 234 -18.75 -8.36 23.75
N ALA A 235 -18.75 -8.40 22.41
CA ALA A 235 -18.54 -9.63 21.66
C ALA A 235 -17.19 -10.31 22.00
N PHE A 236 -16.12 -9.53 22.05
CA PHE A 236 -14.77 -10.02 22.36
C PHE A 236 -14.66 -10.62 23.78
N LYS A 237 -15.33 -10.01 24.76
CA LYS A 237 -15.41 -10.56 26.12
C LYS A 237 -16.16 -11.89 26.17
N ASN A 238 -17.29 -11.98 25.46
CA ASN A 238 -18.12 -13.19 25.42
C ASN A 238 -17.36 -14.39 24.80
N GLN A 239 -16.59 -14.15 23.74
CA GLN A 239 -15.74 -15.18 23.12
C GLN A 239 -14.67 -15.72 24.08
N ARG A 240 -14.08 -14.85 24.93
CA ARG A 240 -13.09 -15.25 25.95
C ARG A 240 -13.70 -16.07 27.09
N THR A 241 -14.89 -15.72 27.55
CA THR A 241 -15.60 -16.52 28.57
C THR A 241 -15.95 -17.91 28.04
N ASN A 242 -16.43 -18.02 26.78
CA ASN A 242 -16.76 -19.31 26.19
C ASN A 242 -15.52 -20.21 25.97
N LYS A 243 -14.38 -19.63 25.55
CA LYS A 243 -13.11 -20.38 25.46
C LYS A 243 -12.56 -20.85 26.80
N LYS A 244 -12.89 -20.19 27.91
CA LYS A 244 -12.52 -20.63 29.28
C LYS A 244 -13.38 -21.79 29.78
N ILE A 245 -14.64 -21.88 29.35
CA ILE A 245 -15.56 -22.95 29.75
C ILE A 245 -15.25 -24.25 28.98
N LEU A 246 -14.59 -24.15 27.81
CA LEU A 246 -14.26 -25.28 26.93
C LEU A 246 -12.82 -25.80 27.07
N LYS A 247 -12.05 -25.35 28.06
CA LYS A 247 -10.79 -26.02 28.41
C LYS A 247 -11.05 -27.05 29.52
N PRO A 248 -10.82 -28.35 29.29
CA PRO A 248 -10.86 -29.36 30.35
C PRO A 248 -9.79 -29.09 31.41
#